data_AF-A0AAW9K6K5-F1
#
_entry.id   AF-A0AAW9K6K5-F1
#
_cell.length_a   1.000
_cell.length_b   1.000
_cell.length_c   1.000
_cell.angle_alpha   90.00
_cell.angle_beta   90.00
_cell.angle_gamma   90.00
#
_symmetry.space_group_name_H-M   'P 1'
#
loop_
_entity.id
_entity.type
_entity.pdbx_description
1 polymer ?
#
loop_
_entity_poly.entity_id
_entity_poly.type
_entity_poly.pdbx_seq_one_letter_code
_entity_poly.pdbx_strand_id
1 'polypeptide(L)' 'MKKLMIKSIHLYRKYISPMRPPTCIYVPTCSQYAIDAINKYGA' A
#
# COMPACT_ATOMS: atom_id res chain seq x y z
N MET A 1 6.03 -11.17 -10.49
CA MET A 1 4.64 -10.65 -10.39
C MET A 1 4.45 -9.45 -9.44
N LYS A 2 5.51 -9.02 -8.73
CA LYS A 2 5.53 -7.95 -7.72
C LYS A 2 4.85 -6.63 -8.13
N LYS A 3 5.07 -6.17 -9.37
CA LYS A 3 4.47 -4.92 -9.90
C LYS A 3 2.95 -4.96 -9.91
N LEU A 4 2.32 -6.11 -10.11
CA LEU A 4 0.86 -6.23 -10.20
C LEU A 4 0.21 -6.02 -8.83
N MET A 5 0.80 -6.59 -7.77
CA MET A 5 0.36 -6.41 -6.38
C MET A 5 0.62 -4.99 -5.85
N ILE A 6 1.74 -4.39 -6.22
CA ILE A 6 2.02 -2.99 -5.85
C ILE A 6 1.02 -2.05 -6.56
N LYS A 7 0.69 -2.33 -7.84
CA LYS A 7 -0.24 -1.53 -8.62
C LYS A 7 -1.67 -1.61 -8.08
N SER A 8 -2.11 -2.76 -7.56
CA SER A 8 -3.42 -2.87 -6.88
C SER A 8 -3.45 -2.12 -5.54
N ILE A 9 -2.36 -2.12 -4.76
CA ILE A 9 -2.25 -1.30 -3.54
C ILE A 9 -2.28 0.20 -3.88
N HIS A 10 -1.60 0.63 -4.95
CA HIS A 10 -1.67 2.00 -5.42
C HIS A 10 -3.06 2.38 -5.94
N LEU A 11 -3.77 1.46 -6.61
CA LEU A 11 -5.16 1.66 -7.03
C LEU A 11 -6.04 1.88 -5.80
N TYR A 12 -5.94 0.99 -4.80
CA TYR A 12 -6.65 1.13 -3.54
C TYR A 12 -6.35 2.48 -2.87
N ARG A 13 -5.08 2.88 -2.80
CA ARG A 13 -4.68 4.18 -2.22
C ARG A 13 -5.19 5.37 -3.04
N LYS A 14 -5.28 5.27 -4.37
CA LYS A 14 -5.72 6.37 -5.22
C LYS A 14 -7.25 6.53 -5.25
N TYR A 15 -8.00 5.43 -5.18
CA TYR A 15 -9.46 5.44 -5.29
C TYR A 15 -10.19 5.37 -3.95
N ILE A 16 -9.67 4.62 -2.96
CA ILE A 16 -10.33 4.42 -1.66
C ILE A 16 -9.76 5.33 -0.57
N SER A 17 -8.45 5.63 -0.57
CA SER A 17 -7.86 6.53 0.43
C SER A 17 -8.42 7.97 0.43
N PRO A 18 -8.75 8.64 -0.69
CA PRO A 18 -9.27 10.01 -0.63
C PRO A 18 -10.67 10.10 -0.03
N MET A 19 -11.41 8.98 0.02
CA MET A 19 -12.73 8.90 0.65
C MET A 19 -12.66 8.66 2.16
N ARG A 20 -11.47 8.37 2.71
CA ARG A 20 -11.30 8.10 4.14
C ARG A 20 -10.40 9.16 4.80
N PRO A 21 -10.76 9.65 6.00
CA PRO A 21 -9.87 10.52 6.75
C PRO A 21 -8.53 9.82 7.01
N PRO A 22 -7.44 10.59 7.21
CA PRO A 22 -6.13 10.02 7.52
C PRO A 22 -6.22 9.27 8.86
N THR A 23 -6.34 7.95 8.79
CA THR A 23 -6.52 7.05 9.94
C THR A 23 -5.21 6.43 10.42
N CYS A 24 -4.13 6.59 9.64
CA CYS A 24 -2.84 6.00 10.00
C CYS A 24 -2.13 6.86 11.06
N ILE A 25 -2.21 6.40 12.31
CA ILE A 25 -1.45 6.90 13.46
C ILE A 25 0.00 6.36 13.49
N TYR A 26 0.26 5.25 12.77
CA TYR A 26 1.58 4.62 12.70
C TYR A 26 2.25 4.90 11.36
N VAL A 27 3.55 5.24 11.43
CA VAL A 27 4.43 5.45 10.28
C VAL A 27 5.51 4.35 10.29
N PRO A 28 5.74 3.63 9.18
CA PRO A 28 5.09 3.74 7.88
C PRO A 28 3.65 3.20 7.88
N THR A 29 2.81 3.71 6.98
CA THR A 29 1.42 3.23 6.84
C THR A 29 1.38 1.75 6.49
N CYS A 30 0.29 1.05 6.83
CA CYS A 30 0.08 -0.35 6.46
C CYS A 30 0.23 -0.61 4.94
N SER A 31 -0.20 0.33 4.11
CA SER A 31 0.00 0.28 2.65
C SER A 31 1.47 0.46 2.23
N GLN A 32 2.24 1.30 2.92
CA GLN A 32 3.70 1.40 2.71
C GLN A 32 4.43 0.14 3.16
N TYR A 33 4.10 -0.40 4.34
CA TYR A 33 4.69 -1.62 4.85
C TYR A 33 4.41 -2.81 3.92
N ALA A 34 3.20 -2.91 3.38
CA ALA A 34 2.87 -3.94 2.39
C ALA A 34 3.72 -3.83 1.12
N ILE A 35 3.99 -2.61 0.64
CA ILE A 35 4.87 -2.38 -0.52
C ILE A 35 6.32 -2.77 -0.18
N ASP A 36 6.81 -2.43 1.02
CA ASP A 36 8.16 -2.80 1.46
C ASP A 36 8.32 -4.32 1.56
N ALA A 37 7.33 -5.00 2.17
CA ALA A 37 7.29 -6.45 2.26
C ALA A 37 7.23 -7.12 0.88
N ILE A 38 6.44 -6.62 -0.06
CA ILE A 38 6.38 -7.18 -1.42
C ILE A 38 7.71 -6.95 -2.16
N ASN A 39 8.38 -5.81 -1.95
CA ASN A 39 9.70 -5.56 -2.56
C ASN A 39 10.78 -6.47 -1.97
N LYS A 40 10.75 -6.71 -0.66
CA LYS A 40 11.78 -7.45 0.07
C LYS A 40 11.60 -8.97 -0.01
N TYR A 41 10.35 -9.46 -0.02
CA TYR A 41 10.03 -10.88 0.09
C TYR A 41 9.24 -11.46 -1.09
N GLY A 42 8.48 -10.66 -1.84
CA GLY A 42 7.78 -11.19 -3.01
C GLY A 42 8.83 -11.58 -4.04
N ALA A 43 8.94 -12.83 -4.45
CA ALA A 43 9.84 -13.31 -5.51
C ALA A 43 9.25 -13.06 -6.92
#